data_AF-A0A672FDR6-F1
#
_entry.id   AF-A0A672FDR6-F1
#
_cell.length_a   1.000
_cell.length_b   1.000
_cell.length_c   1.000
_cell.angle_alpha   90.00
_cell.angle_beta   90.00
_cell.angle_gamma   90.00
#
_symmetry.space_group_name_H-M   'P 1'
#
loop_
_entity.id
_entity.type
_entity.pdbx_description
1 polymer ?
#
loop_
_entity_poly.entity_id
_entity_poly.type
_entity_poly.pdbx_seq_one_letter_code
_entity_poly.pdbx_strand_id
1 'polypeptide(L)'
;SLHSLEKMLTASLTLTSCPLQAVLLADILPTLLIKLVAPFVVDAVPYGVRVLLCVLMAAVSFVLMSLSSAVWTSLLGVVFASVSAGLGELSFLSLTVFFSRDVVGAWGSGTGGAGVAGALSYSGLVQAGPWTSRQPEYEAVSSADRQRLLDEEEEESVHGKRSRFILGLTLCGLLKFVVPLGLVYFAEYFINQGLMELLFFQHFFLSHAEQYRWYQTLYQVGVLLSRSSLCCVKIRRLWLLALLQGLNAAFLFLAVLYRFLPSAWLMLGIVLYEGLLGGAAYVNTFYFISKETDGRHREFAMAAASVGDSLGIALAGLAAFPVHRYFCSL
;
A
#
# COMPACT_ATOMS: atom_id res chain seq x y z
N SER A 1 -3.37 44.47 7.00
CA SER A 1 -4.23 43.69 7.91
C SER A 1 -4.97 42.55 7.20
N LEU A 2 -5.42 42.69 5.94
CA LEU A 2 -6.02 41.56 5.19
C LEU A 2 -5.01 40.48 4.76
N HIS A 3 -3.77 40.83 4.42
CA HIS A 3 -2.77 39.88 3.92
C HIS A 3 -2.24 38.89 4.98
N SER A 4 -2.25 39.27 6.27
CA SER A 4 -1.93 38.34 7.36
C SER A 4 -3.10 37.44 7.72
N LEU A 5 -4.34 37.91 7.51
CA LEU A 5 -5.56 37.14 7.75
C LEU A 5 -5.77 36.10 6.64
N GLU A 6 -5.42 36.45 5.40
CA GLU A 6 -5.35 35.52 4.27
C GLU A 6 -4.25 34.47 4.46
N LYS A 7 -3.05 34.87 4.93
CA LYS A 7 -2.00 33.90 5.32
C LYS A 7 -2.40 33.02 6.51
N MET A 8 -3.16 33.54 7.48
CA MET A 8 -3.70 32.73 8.59
C MET A 8 -4.84 31.81 8.16
N LEU A 9 -5.71 32.22 7.23
CA LEU A 9 -6.73 31.35 6.64
C LEU A 9 -6.09 30.29 5.74
N THR A 10 -5.07 30.66 4.95
CA THR A 10 -4.30 29.70 4.14
C THR A 10 -3.52 28.75 5.04
N ALA A 11 -2.95 29.25 6.15
CA ALA A 11 -2.27 28.45 7.17
C ALA A 11 -3.25 27.54 7.94
N SER A 12 -4.47 28.00 8.20
CA SER A 12 -5.53 27.21 8.85
C SER A 12 -6.10 26.15 7.91
N LEU A 13 -6.26 26.45 6.61
CA LEU A 13 -6.59 25.49 5.56
C LEU A 13 -5.47 24.45 5.33
N THR A 14 -4.19 24.84 5.51
CA THR A 14 -3.09 23.86 5.54
C THR A 14 -3.05 23.04 6.83
N LEU A 15 -3.57 23.56 7.96
CA LEU A 15 -3.56 22.84 9.24
C LEU A 15 -4.61 21.72 9.31
N THR A 16 -5.80 21.90 8.73
CA THR A 16 -6.81 20.82 8.58
C THR A 16 -6.38 19.74 7.60
N SER A 17 -5.51 20.07 6.65
CA SER A 17 -4.91 19.11 5.70
C SER A 17 -3.73 18.31 6.30
N CYS A 18 -3.20 18.73 7.45
CA CYS A 18 -1.92 18.29 8.04
C CYS A 18 -1.92 16.91 8.74
N PRO A 19 -2.98 16.46 9.44
CA PRO A 19 -2.92 15.19 10.19
C PRO A 19 -2.89 13.97 9.27
N LEU A 20 -3.69 13.96 8.20
CA LEU A 20 -3.69 12.86 7.25
C LEU A 20 -2.31 12.68 6.61
N GLN A 21 -1.69 13.77 6.18
CA GLN A 21 -0.35 13.77 5.57
C GLN A 21 0.74 13.31 6.55
N ALA A 22 0.65 13.70 7.82
CA ALA A 22 1.59 13.27 8.85
C ALA A 22 1.45 11.77 9.16
N VAL A 23 0.21 11.25 9.24
CA VAL A 23 -0.06 9.82 9.44
C VAL A 23 0.50 9.02 8.27
N LEU A 24 0.22 9.50 7.07
CA LEU A 24 0.73 8.97 5.82
C LEU A 24 2.25 8.77 5.83
N LEU A 25 2.94 9.85 6.19
CA LEU A 25 4.38 9.93 6.19
C LEU A 25 4.98 8.97 7.23
N ALA A 26 4.36 8.97 8.40
CA ALA A 26 4.70 8.10 9.53
C ALA A 26 4.49 6.61 9.21
N ASP A 27 3.48 6.25 8.42
CA ASP A 27 3.16 4.86 8.09
C ASP A 27 4.17 4.24 7.14
N ILE A 28 4.95 5.07 6.46
CA ILE A 28 5.42 4.63 5.18
C ILE A 28 6.90 4.93 4.91
N LEU A 29 7.37 6.11 5.29
CA LEU A 29 8.81 6.38 5.28
C LEU A 29 9.59 5.30 6.06
N PRO A 30 9.17 4.87 7.26
CA PRO A 30 9.93 3.88 8.01
C PRO A 30 10.03 2.53 7.29
N THR A 31 8.94 2.08 6.67
CA THR A 31 8.91 0.86 5.85
C THR A 31 9.87 0.94 4.66
N LEU A 32 9.87 2.05 3.92
CA LEU A 32 10.77 2.20 2.77
C LEU A 32 12.22 2.23 3.20
N LEU A 33 12.54 3.00 4.24
CA LEU A 33 13.90 3.09 4.78
C LEU A 33 14.42 1.72 5.17
N ILE A 34 13.58 0.91 5.82
CA ILE A 34 13.92 -0.47 6.14
C ILE A 34 14.10 -1.31 4.89
N LYS A 35 13.21 -1.23 3.91
CA LYS A 35 13.32 -1.99 2.65
C LYS A 35 14.56 -1.61 1.83
N LEU A 36 15.02 -0.37 1.93
CA LEU A 36 16.25 0.10 1.30
C LEU A 36 17.49 -0.33 2.07
N VAL A 37 17.48 -0.23 3.40
CA VAL A 37 18.67 -0.50 4.23
C VAL A 37 18.82 -1.99 4.56
N ALA A 38 17.72 -2.68 4.82
CA ALA A 38 17.74 -4.06 5.30
C ALA A 38 18.45 -5.03 4.34
N PRO A 39 18.32 -4.96 3.00
CA PRO A 39 19.08 -5.85 2.10
C PRO A 39 20.61 -5.79 2.29
N PHE A 40 21.14 -4.69 2.85
CA PHE A 40 22.57 -4.51 3.12
C PHE A 40 22.98 -4.95 4.54
N VAL A 41 22.02 -5.06 5.46
CA VAL A 41 22.25 -5.38 6.90
C VAL A 41 21.72 -6.78 7.26
N VAL A 42 20.86 -7.36 6.42
CA VAL A 42 20.15 -8.62 6.62
C VAL A 42 21.13 -9.76 6.88
N ASP A 43 22.22 -9.86 6.13
CA ASP A 43 23.21 -10.94 6.30
C ASP A 43 23.85 -10.98 7.70
N ALA A 44 23.82 -9.86 8.46
CA ALA A 44 24.41 -9.77 9.78
C ALA A 44 23.45 -10.19 10.92
N VAL A 45 22.14 -10.27 10.69
CA VAL A 45 21.14 -10.49 11.74
C VAL A 45 20.39 -11.81 11.53
N PRO A 46 20.36 -12.74 12.51
CA PRO A 46 19.62 -13.99 12.38
C PRO A 46 18.10 -13.78 12.22
N TYR A 47 17.44 -14.62 11.41
CA TYR A 47 16.00 -14.55 11.15
C TYR A 47 15.13 -14.52 12.42
N GLY A 48 15.45 -15.33 13.43
CA GLY A 48 14.68 -15.37 14.68
C GLY A 48 14.68 -14.04 15.44
N VAL A 49 15.80 -13.31 15.41
CA VAL A 49 15.91 -11.98 16.03
C VAL A 49 15.08 -10.95 15.28
N ARG A 50 15.09 -11.00 13.93
CA ARG A 50 14.28 -10.10 13.09
C ARG A 50 12.78 -10.29 13.36
N VAL A 51 12.33 -11.55 13.40
CA VAL A 51 10.91 -11.87 13.67
C VAL A 51 10.50 -11.41 15.07
N LEU A 52 11.33 -11.66 16.09
CA LEU A 52 11.06 -11.20 17.45
C LEU A 52 10.93 -9.66 17.50
N LEU A 53 11.85 -8.94 16.85
CA LEU A 53 11.79 -7.48 16.78
C LEU A 53 10.52 -6.99 16.07
N CYS A 54 10.08 -7.65 14.99
CA CYS A 54 8.82 -7.33 14.32
C CYS A 54 7.63 -7.47 15.27
N VAL A 55 7.55 -8.59 16.01
CA VAL A 55 6.45 -8.85 16.95
C VAL A 55 6.42 -7.83 18.08
N LEU A 56 7.59 -7.50 18.65
CA LEU A 56 7.69 -6.49 19.70
C LEU A 56 7.27 -5.11 19.20
N MET A 57 7.73 -4.69 18.02
CA MET A 57 7.34 -3.42 17.40
C MET A 57 5.84 -3.35 17.14
N ALA A 58 5.22 -4.43 16.64
CA ALA A 58 3.77 -4.50 16.43
C ALA A 58 2.99 -4.45 17.75
N ALA A 59 3.47 -5.11 18.81
CA ALA A 59 2.84 -5.03 20.12
C ALA A 59 2.88 -3.60 20.68
N VAL A 60 4.05 -2.94 20.56
CA VAL A 60 4.22 -1.54 20.99
C VAL A 60 3.30 -0.61 20.19
N SER A 61 3.16 -0.80 18.87
CA SER A 61 2.27 0.05 18.06
C SER A 61 0.82 -0.05 18.51
N PHE A 62 0.29 -1.27 18.74
CA PHE A 62 -1.08 -1.44 19.21
C PHE A 62 -1.31 -0.82 20.59
N VAL A 63 -0.36 -0.99 21.52
CA VAL A 63 -0.46 -0.38 22.85
C VAL A 63 -0.47 1.15 22.74
N LEU A 64 0.46 1.73 21.98
CA LEU A 64 0.54 3.17 21.77
C LEU A 64 -0.75 3.73 21.16
N MET A 65 -1.28 3.09 20.11
CA MET A 65 -2.53 3.52 19.47
C MET A 65 -3.76 3.34 20.37
N SER A 66 -3.79 2.29 21.18
CA SER A 66 -4.95 2.02 22.06
C SER A 66 -5.04 2.97 23.25
N LEU A 67 -3.91 3.45 23.76
CA LEU A 67 -3.82 4.29 24.94
C LEU A 67 -3.60 5.78 24.61
N SER A 68 -3.45 6.13 23.32
CA SER A 68 -3.16 7.51 22.91
C SER A 68 -4.36 8.42 23.08
N SER A 69 -4.18 9.51 23.84
CA SER A 69 -5.09 10.66 23.88
C SER A 69 -4.63 11.83 23.01
N ALA A 70 -3.38 11.79 22.51
CA ALA A 70 -2.76 12.82 21.70
C ALA A 70 -2.41 12.29 20.30
N VAL A 71 -2.62 13.11 19.27
CA VAL A 71 -2.35 12.75 17.86
C VAL A 71 -0.90 12.28 17.67
N TRP A 72 0.07 12.91 18.35
CA TRP A 72 1.49 12.57 18.26
C TRP A 72 1.82 11.16 18.76
N THR A 73 1.12 10.66 19.78
CA THR A 73 1.37 9.29 20.28
C THR A 73 0.73 8.24 19.38
N SER A 74 -0.40 8.56 18.74
CA SER A 74 -0.97 7.73 17.67
C SER A 74 -0.03 7.68 16.45
N LEU A 75 0.51 8.82 16.03
CA LEU A 75 1.51 8.90 14.93
C LEU A 75 2.76 8.08 15.23
N LEU A 76 3.27 8.14 16.45
CA LEU A 76 4.40 7.31 16.86
C LEU A 76 4.05 5.82 16.79
N GLY A 77 2.85 5.42 17.22
CA GLY A 77 2.36 4.06 17.06
C GLY A 77 2.35 3.60 15.60
N VAL A 78 1.93 4.47 14.68
CA VAL A 78 1.95 4.22 13.23
C VAL A 78 3.38 3.99 12.72
N VAL A 79 4.36 4.77 13.19
CA VAL A 79 5.78 4.53 12.86
C VAL A 79 6.24 3.14 13.28
N PHE A 80 5.93 2.70 14.51
CA PHE A 80 6.29 1.36 14.99
C PHE A 80 5.62 0.25 14.17
N ALA A 81 4.35 0.44 13.79
CA ALA A 81 3.63 -0.49 12.93
C ALA A 81 4.28 -0.59 11.55
N SER A 82 4.67 0.55 10.97
CA SER A 82 5.41 0.63 9.71
C SER A 82 6.73 -0.13 9.77
N VAL A 83 7.54 0.14 10.80
CA VAL A 83 8.83 -0.54 10.97
C VAL A 83 8.66 -2.06 11.04
N SER A 84 7.66 -2.52 11.79
CA SER A 84 7.31 -3.93 11.90
C SER A 84 6.88 -4.53 10.56
N ALA A 85 5.99 -3.85 9.83
CA ALA A 85 5.47 -4.32 8.55
C ALA A 85 6.59 -4.46 7.50
N GLY A 86 7.45 -3.45 7.37
CA GLY A 86 8.58 -3.48 6.44
C GLY A 86 9.59 -4.58 6.75
N LEU A 87 10.00 -4.72 8.02
CA LEU A 87 10.91 -5.80 8.42
C LEU A 87 10.28 -7.18 8.28
N GLY A 88 8.99 -7.29 8.59
CA GLY A 88 8.23 -8.53 8.50
C GLY A 88 8.13 -9.02 7.07
N GLU A 89 7.70 -8.17 6.15
CA GLU A 89 7.58 -8.52 4.74
C GLU A 89 8.93 -8.98 4.16
N LEU A 90 10.01 -8.22 4.39
CA LEU A 90 11.34 -8.60 3.94
C LEU A 90 11.81 -9.92 4.53
N SER A 91 11.63 -10.11 5.84
CA SER A 91 12.12 -11.30 6.55
C SER A 91 11.37 -12.55 6.11
N PHE A 92 10.03 -12.50 6.03
CA PHE A 92 9.23 -13.64 5.63
C PHE A 92 9.33 -13.94 4.13
N LEU A 93 9.37 -12.92 3.26
CA LEU A 93 9.61 -13.12 1.82
C LEU A 93 11.00 -13.71 1.57
N SER A 94 12.03 -13.21 2.24
CA SER A 94 13.39 -13.79 2.13
C SER A 94 13.42 -15.21 2.67
N LEU A 95 12.71 -15.50 3.76
CA LEU A 95 12.62 -16.85 4.31
C LEU A 95 11.98 -17.85 3.34
N THR A 96 11.05 -17.42 2.48
CA THR A 96 10.41 -18.32 1.47
C THR A 96 11.41 -18.95 0.51
N VAL A 97 12.60 -18.35 0.34
CA VAL A 97 13.71 -18.88 -0.45
C VAL A 97 14.09 -20.29 0.02
N PHE A 98 14.05 -20.57 1.32
CA PHE A 98 14.45 -21.86 1.87
C PHE A 98 13.38 -22.95 1.77
N PHE A 99 12.17 -22.61 1.33
CA PHE A 99 11.04 -23.53 1.27
C PHE A 99 10.59 -23.79 -0.17
N SER A 100 9.56 -24.63 -0.32
CA SER A 100 8.94 -24.89 -1.62
C SER A 100 8.34 -23.60 -2.19
N ARG A 101 8.28 -23.51 -3.52
CA ARG A 101 7.81 -22.32 -4.23
C ARG A 101 6.34 -22.00 -3.95
N ASP A 102 5.59 -22.97 -3.46
CA ASP A 102 4.18 -22.80 -3.09
C ASP A 102 4.01 -21.94 -1.82
N VAL A 103 5.06 -21.82 -0.99
CA VAL A 103 5.06 -20.96 0.21
C VAL A 103 4.90 -19.48 -0.14
N VAL A 104 5.35 -19.04 -1.32
CA VAL A 104 5.11 -17.67 -1.80
C VAL A 104 3.62 -17.40 -1.99
N GLY A 105 2.89 -18.39 -2.53
CA GLY A 105 1.44 -18.34 -2.66
C GLY A 105 0.73 -18.36 -1.32
N ALA A 106 1.18 -19.21 -0.38
CA ALA A 106 0.63 -19.27 0.98
C ALA A 106 0.83 -17.96 1.76
N TRP A 107 2.03 -17.36 1.66
CA TRP A 107 2.32 -16.03 2.22
C TRP A 107 1.43 -14.95 1.62
N GLY A 108 1.33 -14.90 0.28
CA GLY A 108 0.46 -13.96 -0.43
C GLY A 108 -1.01 -14.12 -0.04
N SER A 109 -1.51 -15.36 0.03
CA SER A 109 -2.88 -15.66 0.43
C SER A 109 -3.15 -15.26 1.88
N GLY A 110 -2.23 -15.57 2.81
CA GLY A 110 -2.36 -15.19 4.22
C GLY A 110 -2.43 -13.69 4.45
N THR A 111 -1.59 -12.91 3.76
CA THR A 111 -1.61 -11.44 3.83
C THR A 111 -2.88 -10.85 3.21
N GLY A 112 -3.39 -11.42 2.10
CA GLY A 112 -4.71 -11.05 1.54
C GLY A 112 -5.87 -11.39 2.48
N GLY A 113 -5.82 -12.55 3.14
CA GLY A 113 -6.84 -13.00 4.09
C GLY A 113 -6.91 -12.11 5.33
N ALA A 114 -5.76 -11.67 5.84
CA ALA A 114 -5.69 -10.67 6.91
C ALA A 114 -6.33 -9.33 6.50
N GLY A 115 -6.17 -8.93 5.23
CA GLY A 115 -6.83 -7.75 4.66
C GLY A 115 -8.36 -7.84 4.71
N VAL A 116 -8.91 -8.96 4.22
CA VAL A 116 -10.37 -9.22 4.24
C VAL A 116 -10.88 -9.31 5.69
N ALA A 117 -10.20 -10.06 6.56
CA ALA A 117 -10.59 -10.21 7.96
C ALA A 117 -10.61 -8.87 8.71
N GLY A 118 -9.61 -8.01 8.46
CA GLY A 118 -9.54 -6.66 9.00
C GLY A 118 -10.68 -5.77 8.49
N ALA A 119 -10.93 -5.74 7.17
CA ALA A 119 -11.99 -4.94 6.57
C ALA A 119 -13.39 -5.32 7.08
N LEU A 120 -13.65 -6.63 7.20
CA LEU A 120 -14.91 -7.15 7.70
C LEU A 120 -15.08 -6.88 9.21
N SER A 121 -14.01 -7.04 9.99
CA SER A 121 -14.04 -6.76 11.43
C SER A 121 -14.31 -5.27 11.70
N TYR A 122 -13.65 -4.38 10.96
CA TYR A 122 -13.92 -2.94 11.05
C TYR A 122 -15.37 -2.61 10.66
N SER A 123 -15.84 -3.14 9.53
CA SER A 123 -17.21 -2.89 9.05
C SER A 123 -18.27 -3.40 10.04
N GLY A 124 -18.05 -4.59 10.60
CA GLY A 124 -18.95 -5.20 11.58
C GLY A 124 -18.99 -4.44 12.91
N LEU A 125 -17.84 -4.02 13.43
CA LEU A 125 -17.76 -3.25 14.68
C LEU A 125 -18.42 -1.88 14.55
N VAL A 126 -18.23 -1.21 13.42
CA VAL A 126 -18.86 0.10 13.13
C VAL A 126 -20.39 -0.04 13.01
N GLN A 127 -20.90 -1.15 12.47
CA GLN A 127 -22.33 -1.36 12.27
C GLN A 127 -23.06 -1.88 13.51
N ALA A 128 -22.35 -2.55 14.45
CA ALA A 128 -22.94 -3.14 15.66
C ALA A 128 -22.87 -2.26 16.93
N GLY A 129 -22.08 -1.17 16.93
CA GLY A 129 -21.87 -0.33 18.11
C GLY A 129 -22.90 0.81 18.30
N PRO A 130 -23.20 1.23 19.55
CA PRO A 130 -24.16 2.30 19.85
C PRO A 130 -23.60 3.73 19.66
N TRP A 131 -22.58 3.93 18.81
CA TRP A 131 -21.86 5.19 18.60
C TRP A 131 -22.58 6.19 17.68
N THR A 132 -23.91 6.15 17.62
CA THR A 132 -24.73 6.94 16.69
C THR A 132 -25.12 8.33 17.22
N SER A 133 -24.66 8.79 18.39
CA SER A 133 -25.27 9.98 19.03
C SER A 133 -24.36 10.99 19.75
N ARG A 134 -23.05 11.05 19.45
CA ARG A 134 -22.21 12.23 19.81
C ARG A 134 -21.31 12.63 18.64
N GLN A 135 -21.81 13.50 17.77
CA GLN A 135 -20.99 14.20 16.80
C GLN A 135 -20.73 15.63 17.29
N PRO A 136 -19.54 15.97 17.81
CA PRO A 136 -18.95 17.24 17.43
C PRO A 136 -18.69 17.18 15.91
N GLU A 137 -18.86 18.29 15.21
CA GLU A 137 -18.46 18.43 13.81
C GLU A 137 -16.97 18.11 13.70
N TYR A 138 -16.69 16.87 13.32
CA TYR A 138 -15.40 16.29 13.07
C TYR A 138 -15.47 15.88 11.62
N GLU A 139 -14.68 16.53 10.77
CA GLU A 139 -14.52 16.11 9.37
C GLU A 139 -14.31 14.59 9.36
N ALA A 140 -15.10 13.91 8.54
CA ALA A 140 -15.04 12.47 8.43
C ALA A 140 -13.60 12.06 8.16
N VAL A 141 -12.97 11.41 9.15
CA VAL A 141 -11.70 10.71 8.95
C VAL A 141 -12.04 9.54 8.04
N SER A 142 -11.95 9.83 6.74
CA SER A 142 -11.91 8.90 5.64
C SER A 142 -10.88 7.82 5.95
N SER A 143 -11.15 6.62 5.48
CA SER A 143 -10.33 5.40 5.57
C SER A 143 -9.02 5.51 4.78
N ALA A 144 -8.33 6.63 4.94
CA ALA A 144 -7.13 7.08 4.27
C ALA A 144 -5.84 6.79 5.05
N ASP A 145 -5.88 5.92 6.07
CA ASP A 145 -4.76 5.61 6.99
C ASP A 145 -4.04 4.26 6.71
N ARG A 146 -4.03 3.76 5.48
CA ARG A 146 -3.17 2.61 5.12
C ARG A 146 -2.52 2.81 3.78
N GLN A 147 -1.21 2.98 3.80
CA GLN A 147 -0.36 3.08 2.64
C GLN A 147 -0.40 4.41 1.90
N ARG A 148 0.71 5.14 1.91
CA ARG A 148 1.11 6.22 0.98
C ARG A 148 2.56 6.66 1.28
N LEU A 149 3.48 6.48 0.33
CA LEU A 149 4.95 6.73 0.49
C LEU A 149 5.35 7.96 -0.31
N LEU A 150 6.54 8.48 -0.06
CA LEU A 150 7.10 9.68 -0.64
C LEU A 150 8.43 9.40 -1.33
N ASP A 151 8.84 10.39 -2.11
CA ASP A 151 10.09 10.56 -2.83
C ASP A 151 11.31 10.87 -1.95
N GLU A 152 12.46 10.60 -2.58
CA GLU A 152 13.80 11.23 -2.61
C GLU A 152 14.31 12.05 -1.40
N GLU A 153 15.51 11.69 -0.90
CA GLU A 153 16.83 12.23 -1.31
C GLU A 153 17.99 11.52 -0.57
N GLU A 154 19.22 11.72 -1.08
CA GLU A 154 20.47 10.93 -0.96
C GLU A 154 21.32 11.09 0.34
N GLU A 155 22.21 10.12 0.63
CA GLU A 155 23.69 10.29 0.60
C GLU A 155 24.49 8.99 0.93
N GLU A 156 25.71 8.89 0.34
CA GLU A 156 26.61 7.71 0.25
C GLU A 156 27.52 7.43 1.48
N SER A 157 28.02 6.19 1.64
CA SER A 157 29.48 5.90 1.58
C SER A 157 29.91 4.41 1.62
N VAL A 158 30.67 4.03 0.57
CA VAL A 158 31.93 3.24 0.48
C VAL A 158 32.12 1.89 1.23
N HIS A 159 31.91 0.76 0.52
CA HIS A 159 32.94 -0.30 0.32
C HIS A 159 32.59 -1.34 -0.77
N GLY A 160 33.54 -1.67 -1.65
CA GLY A 160 33.53 -2.96 -2.40
C GLY A 160 33.20 -2.95 -3.90
N LYS A 161 34.04 -2.30 -4.72
CA LYS A 161 33.93 -2.08 -6.19
C LYS A 161 33.83 -3.34 -7.10
N ARG A 162 33.90 -4.56 -6.56
CA ARG A 162 33.83 -5.84 -7.31
C ARG A 162 32.46 -6.54 -7.22
N SER A 163 31.63 -6.19 -6.22
CA SER A 163 30.24 -6.66 -6.08
C SER A 163 29.28 -5.86 -6.96
N ARG A 164 29.54 -4.56 -7.16
CA ARG A 164 28.68 -3.61 -7.92
C ARG A 164 28.41 -3.99 -9.38
N PHE A 165 29.35 -4.65 -10.06
CA PHE A 165 29.18 -5.00 -11.48
C PHE A 165 28.21 -6.19 -11.66
N ILE A 166 28.29 -7.20 -10.80
CA ILE A 166 27.37 -8.34 -10.79
C ILE A 166 26.00 -7.93 -10.19
N LEU A 167 26.03 -7.05 -9.18
CA LEU A 167 24.83 -6.45 -8.60
C LEU A 167 24.06 -5.61 -9.62
N GLY A 168 24.74 -4.75 -10.39
CA GLY A 168 24.13 -3.94 -11.44
C GLY A 168 23.54 -4.77 -12.59
N LEU A 169 24.20 -5.88 -12.98
CA LEU A 169 23.67 -6.79 -14.00
C LEU A 169 22.43 -7.55 -13.51
N THR A 170 22.43 -7.95 -12.23
CA THR A 170 21.30 -8.63 -11.58
C THR A 170 20.12 -7.67 -11.42
N LEU A 171 20.39 -6.41 -11.05
CA LEU A 171 19.38 -5.36 -10.92
C LEU A 171 18.73 -5.06 -12.28
N CYS A 172 19.53 -4.95 -13.34
CA CYS A 172 19.04 -4.69 -14.70
C CYS A 172 18.16 -5.84 -15.22
N GLY A 173 18.53 -7.10 -14.92
CA GLY A 173 17.70 -8.28 -15.21
C GLY A 173 16.41 -8.36 -14.37
N LEU A 174 16.41 -7.75 -13.18
CA LEU A 174 15.26 -7.69 -12.27
C LEU A 174 14.28 -6.57 -12.63
N LEU A 175 14.72 -5.52 -13.34
CA LEU A 175 13.85 -4.41 -13.77
C LEU A 175 12.62 -4.89 -14.56
N LYS A 176 12.75 -5.99 -15.30
CA LYS A 176 11.62 -6.61 -16.03
C LYS A 176 10.48 -7.07 -15.12
N PHE A 177 10.75 -7.22 -13.82
CA PHE A 177 9.80 -7.59 -12.77
C PHE A 177 9.43 -6.39 -11.90
N VAL A 178 10.43 -5.63 -11.46
CA VAL A 178 10.29 -4.48 -10.56
C VAL A 178 9.45 -3.37 -11.19
N VAL A 179 9.71 -3.01 -12.45
CA VAL A 179 9.02 -1.90 -13.11
C VAL A 179 7.54 -2.20 -13.35
N PRO A 180 7.14 -3.36 -13.93
CA PRO A 180 5.72 -3.70 -14.06
C PRO A 180 5.01 -3.77 -12.71
N LEU A 181 5.65 -4.34 -11.69
CA LEU A 181 5.08 -4.42 -10.35
C LEU A 181 4.85 -3.02 -9.78
N GLY A 182 5.86 -2.15 -9.83
CA GLY A 182 5.75 -0.77 -9.38
C GLY A 182 4.66 0.01 -10.13
N LEU A 183 4.50 -0.19 -11.44
CA LEU A 183 3.43 0.44 -12.22
C LEU A 183 2.03 -0.06 -11.85
N VAL A 184 1.86 -1.36 -11.59
CA VAL A 184 0.59 -1.91 -11.10
C VAL A 184 0.24 -1.28 -9.77
N TYR A 185 1.17 -1.31 -8.82
CA TYR A 185 0.99 -0.75 -7.49
C TYR A 185 0.77 0.77 -7.51
N PHE A 186 1.44 1.50 -8.41
CA PHE A 186 1.16 2.91 -8.62
C PHE A 186 -0.30 3.14 -9.05
N ALA A 187 -0.75 2.47 -10.10
CA ALA A 187 -2.09 2.66 -10.63
C ALA A 187 -3.19 2.19 -9.65
N GLU A 188 -2.96 1.06 -8.97
CA GLU A 188 -3.81 0.54 -7.88
C GLU A 188 -3.98 1.55 -6.75
N TYR A 189 -2.88 2.06 -6.22
CA TYR A 189 -2.94 2.98 -5.09
C TYR A 189 -3.43 4.37 -5.50
N PHE A 190 -3.18 4.80 -6.74
CA PHE A 190 -3.73 6.04 -7.27
C PHE A 190 -5.26 5.98 -7.38
N ILE A 191 -5.82 4.83 -7.78
CA ILE A 191 -7.28 4.60 -7.75
C ILE A 191 -7.81 4.68 -6.31
N ASN A 192 -7.21 3.91 -5.39
CA ASN A 192 -7.67 3.81 -4.02
C ASN A 192 -7.60 5.14 -3.26
N GLN A 193 -6.50 5.87 -3.42
CA GLN A 193 -6.21 7.07 -2.63
C GLN A 193 -6.67 8.36 -3.31
N GLY A 194 -6.76 8.38 -4.64
CA GLY A 194 -7.01 9.59 -5.42
C GLY A 194 -8.39 9.67 -6.05
N LEU A 195 -9.03 8.53 -6.36
CA LEU A 195 -10.24 8.50 -7.20
C LEU A 195 -11.46 7.89 -6.51
N MET A 196 -11.30 6.83 -5.73
CA MET A 196 -12.43 6.10 -5.13
C MET A 196 -13.33 6.95 -4.24
N GLU A 197 -12.76 7.85 -3.43
CA GLU A 197 -13.52 8.71 -2.52
C GLU A 197 -14.42 9.72 -3.27
N LEU A 198 -14.01 10.09 -4.49
CA LEU A 198 -14.73 11.02 -5.36
C LEU A 198 -15.87 10.32 -6.14
N LEU A 199 -15.87 8.99 -6.22
CA LEU A 199 -16.85 8.18 -6.96
C LEU A 199 -18.01 7.75 -6.06
N PHE A 200 -18.97 8.67 -5.88
CA PHE A 200 -20.16 8.44 -5.06
C PHE A 200 -21.46 8.44 -5.88
N PHE A 201 -22.37 7.52 -5.52
CA PHE A 201 -23.68 7.40 -6.16
C PHE A 201 -24.80 7.74 -5.16
N GLN A 202 -25.50 8.86 -5.38
CA GLN A 202 -26.58 9.32 -4.50
C GLN A 202 -27.81 8.40 -4.52
N HIS A 203 -28.14 7.79 -5.66
CA HIS A 203 -29.32 6.93 -5.82
C HIS A 203 -29.01 5.45 -5.53
N PHE A 204 -28.37 5.19 -4.40
CA PHE A 204 -28.03 3.83 -3.97
C PHE A 204 -28.43 3.61 -2.51
N PHE A 205 -28.70 2.36 -2.13
CA PHE A 205 -29.19 2.02 -0.79
C PHE A 205 -28.14 2.21 0.32
N LEU A 206 -26.87 2.38 -0.04
CA LEU A 206 -25.77 2.63 0.89
C LEU A 206 -25.43 4.11 0.94
N SER A 207 -25.13 4.60 2.14
CA SER A 207 -24.53 5.93 2.37
C SER A 207 -23.13 6.05 1.74
N HIS A 208 -22.61 7.28 1.60
CA HIS A 208 -21.26 7.54 1.07
C HIS A 208 -20.18 6.71 1.80
N ALA A 209 -20.19 6.75 3.14
CA ALA A 209 -19.26 6.00 3.97
C ALA A 209 -19.44 4.47 3.87
N GLU A 210 -20.66 3.98 3.62
CA GLU A 210 -20.89 2.55 3.38
C GLU A 210 -20.41 2.11 2.01
N GLN A 211 -20.66 2.89 0.96
CA GLN A 211 -20.17 2.60 -0.39
C GLN A 211 -18.66 2.46 -0.41
N TYR A 212 -17.95 3.42 0.20
CA TYR A 212 -16.50 3.38 0.30
C TYR A 212 -15.99 2.13 1.05
N ARG A 213 -16.60 1.79 2.21
CA ARG A 213 -16.22 0.58 2.97
C ARG A 213 -16.42 -0.71 2.19
N TRP A 214 -17.52 -0.80 1.43
CA TRP A 214 -17.79 -1.96 0.57
C TRP A 214 -16.85 -2.03 -0.64
N TYR A 215 -16.47 -0.90 -1.23
CA TYR A 215 -15.41 -0.85 -2.25
C TYR A 215 -14.11 -1.41 -1.70
N GLN A 216 -13.65 -0.94 -0.53
CA GLN A 216 -12.44 -1.45 0.12
C GLN A 216 -12.51 -2.94 0.46
N THR A 217 -13.67 -3.41 0.94
CA THR A 217 -13.86 -4.83 1.23
C THR A 217 -13.76 -5.68 -0.05
N LEU A 218 -14.43 -5.24 -1.12
CA LEU A 218 -14.46 -5.96 -2.39
C LEU A 218 -13.10 -5.96 -3.10
N TYR A 219 -12.37 -4.84 -3.01
CA TYR A 219 -10.98 -4.73 -3.40
C TYR A 219 -10.12 -5.81 -2.71
N GLN A 220 -10.19 -5.92 -1.38
CA GLN A 220 -9.43 -6.92 -0.63
C GLN A 220 -9.84 -8.36 -0.98
N VAL A 221 -11.11 -8.60 -1.29
CA VAL A 221 -11.58 -9.90 -1.80
C VAL A 221 -10.92 -10.22 -3.14
N GLY A 222 -10.83 -9.25 -4.07
CA GLY A 222 -10.11 -9.41 -5.33
C GLY A 222 -8.63 -9.74 -5.13
N VAL A 223 -7.97 -9.04 -4.20
CA VAL A 223 -6.56 -9.32 -3.83
C VAL A 223 -6.42 -10.75 -3.28
N LEU A 224 -7.28 -11.17 -2.35
CA LEU A 224 -7.24 -12.52 -1.79
C LEU A 224 -7.44 -13.59 -2.86
N LEU A 225 -8.44 -13.43 -3.73
CA LEU A 225 -8.74 -14.39 -4.80
C LEU A 225 -7.57 -14.54 -5.77
N SER A 226 -6.99 -13.42 -6.21
CA SER A 226 -5.87 -13.43 -7.15
C SER A 226 -4.58 -13.94 -6.52
N ARG A 227 -4.29 -13.62 -5.25
CA ARG A 227 -3.12 -14.16 -4.54
C ARG A 227 -3.22 -15.67 -4.32
N SER A 228 -4.43 -16.15 -4.02
CA SER A 228 -4.71 -17.59 -3.83
C SER A 228 -4.70 -18.37 -5.15
N SER A 229 -4.83 -17.69 -6.29
CA SER A 229 -4.88 -18.33 -7.61
C SER A 229 -3.54 -18.91 -8.07
N LEU A 230 -2.41 -18.59 -7.42
CA LEU A 230 -1.06 -18.98 -7.86
C LEU A 230 -0.87 -20.50 -8.05
N CYS A 231 -1.58 -21.31 -7.25
CA CYS A 231 -1.58 -22.77 -7.40
C CYS A 231 -2.15 -23.19 -8.77
N CYS A 232 -3.22 -22.54 -9.22
CA CYS A 232 -3.99 -22.89 -10.42
C CYS A 232 -3.60 -22.08 -11.66
N VAL A 233 -3.32 -20.79 -11.53
CA VAL A 233 -3.13 -19.83 -12.62
C VAL A 233 -1.84 -19.05 -12.42
N LYS A 234 -0.97 -19.07 -13.44
CA LYS A 234 0.32 -18.39 -13.42
C LYS A 234 0.45 -17.49 -14.65
N ILE A 235 0.59 -16.18 -14.42
CA ILE A 235 0.61 -15.15 -15.46
C ILE A 235 2.04 -14.63 -15.59
N ARG A 236 2.73 -15.02 -16.67
CA ARG A 236 4.12 -14.60 -16.91
C ARG A 236 4.24 -13.18 -17.47
N ARG A 237 3.22 -12.69 -18.18
CA ARG A 237 3.24 -11.39 -18.86
C ARG A 237 2.84 -10.27 -17.89
N LEU A 238 3.75 -9.89 -16.98
CA LEU A 238 3.49 -8.85 -15.97
C LEU A 238 3.20 -7.47 -16.58
N TRP A 239 3.83 -7.14 -17.71
CA TRP A 239 3.53 -5.92 -18.47
C TRP A 239 2.08 -5.84 -18.94
N LEU A 240 1.42 -6.99 -19.19
CA LEU A 240 0.00 -7.00 -19.52
C LEU A 240 -0.84 -6.59 -18.32
N LEU A 241 -0.49 -7.07 -17.11
CA LEU A 241 -1.18 -6.67 -15.87
C LEU A 241 -0.97 -5.18 -15.59
N ALA A 242 0.24 -4.67 -15.77
CA ALA A 242 0.54 -3.24 -15.66
C ALA A 242 -0.27 -2.38 -16.65
N LEU A 243 -0.35 -2.81 -17.91
CA LEU A 243 -1.15 -2.12 -18.92
C LEU A 243 -2.64 -2.13 -18.56
N LEU A 244 -3.18 -3.29 -18.18
CA LEU A 244 -4.59 -3.41 -17.79
C LEU A 244 -4.92 -2.55 -16.56
N GLN A 245 -4.02 -2.51 -15.58
CA GLN A 245 -4.19 -1.66 -14.39
C GLN A 245 -4.11 -0.17 -14.75
N GLY A 246 -3.19 0.22 -15.63
CA GLY A 246 -3.08 1.59 -16.12
C GLY A 246 -4.33 2.03 -16.90
N LEU A 247 -4.89 1.15 -17.74
CA LEU A 247 -6.16 1.40 -18.43
C LEU A 247 -7.31 1.53 -17.44
N ASN A 248 -7.34 0.72 -16.38
CA ASN A 248 -8.34 0.81 -15.33
C ASN A 248 -8.27 2.16 -14.59
N ALA A 249 -7.07 2.60 -14.22
CA ALA A 249 -6.84 3.90 -13.57
C ALA A 249 -7.24 5.07 -14.48
N ALA A 250 -6.87 5.03 -15.76
CA ALA A 250 -7.27 6.04 -16.73
C ALA A 250 -8.80 6.09 -16.92
N PHE A 251 -9.46 4.92 -17.00
CA PHE A 251 -10.91 4.83 -17.10
C PHE A 251 -11.60 5.47 -15.90
N LEU A 252 -11.18 5.13 -14.67
CA LEU A 252 -11.74 5.70 -13.45
C LEU A 252 -11.44 7.20 -13.32
N PHE A 253 -10.25 7.64 -13.72
CA PHE A 253 -9.91 9.06 -13.72
C PHE A 253 -10.82 9.86 -14.65
N LEU A 254 -11.06 9.36 -15.87
CA LEU A 254 -12.01 9.95 -16.81
C LEU A 254 -13.45 9.88 -16.28
N ALA A 255 -13.80 8.81 -15.56
CA ALA A 255 -15.11 8.68 -14.94
C ALA A 255 -15.34 9.74 -13.85
N VAL A 256 -14.33 10.10 -13.07
CA VAL A 256 -14.40 11.20 -12.11
C VAL A 256 -14.53 12.55 -12.84
N LEU A 257 -13.72 12.78 -13.89
CA LEU A 257 -13.73 14.03 -14.66
C LEU A 257 -15.08 14.32 -15.33
N TYR A 258 -15.65 13.32 -16.01
CA TYR A 258 -16.85 13.50 -16.83
C TYR A 258 -18.13 12.99 -16.16
N ARG A 259 -18.03 12.39 -14.97
CA ARG A 259 -19.15 11.83 -14.19
C ARG A 259 -20.08 10.92 -15.01
N PHE A 260 -19.51 10.12 -15.92
CA PHE A 260 -20.30 9.29 -16.83
C PHE A 260 -20.68 7.91 -16.28
N LEU A 261 -20.13 7.49 -15.13
CA LEU A 261 -20.46 6.18 -14.54
C LEU A 261 -21.93 6.17 -14.08
N PRO A 262 -22.78 5.27 -14.61
CA PRO A 262 -24.23 5.34 -14.36
C PRO A 262 -24.67 4.50 -13.15
N SER A 263 -23.82 3.62 -12.61
CA SER A 263 -24.24 2.63 -11.61
C SER A 263 -23.13 2.26 -10.62
N ALA A 264 -23.48 2.19 -9.34
CA ALA A 264 -22.62 1.69 -8.27
C ALA A 264 -22.22 0.21 -8.46
N TRP A 265 -23.05 -0.60 -9.12
CA TRP A 265 -22.72 -2.01 -9.40
C TRP A 265 -21.56 -2.15 -10.38
N LEU A 266 -21.47 -1.25 -11.36
CA LEU A 266 -20.34 -1.21 -12.28
C LEU A 266 -19.06 -0.83 -11.53
N MET A 267 -19.15 0.14 -10.62
CA MET A 267 -18.02 0.52 -9.77
C MET A 267 -17.55 -0.66 -8.92
N LEU A 268 -18.46 -1.39 -8.25
CA LEU A 268 -18.12 -2.60 -7.50
C LEU A 268 -17.38 -3.63 -8.38
N GLY A 269 -17.86 -3.88 -9.59
CA GLY A 269 -17.18 -4.77 -10.54
C GLY A 269 -15.76 -4.31 -10.90
N ILE A 270 -15.57 -3.01 -11.13
CA ILE A 270 -14.28 -2.41 -11.46
C ILE A 270 -13.30 -2.51 -10.28
N VAL A 271 -13.78 -2.29 -9.05
CA VAL A 271 -12.96 -2.38 -7.83
C VAL A 271 -12.55 -3.82 -7.53
N LEU A 272 -13.45 -4.78 -7.76
CA LEU A 272 -13.08 -6.20 -7.68
C LEU A 272 -11.99 -6.54 -8.71
N TYR A 273 -12.13 -6.03 -9.94
CA TYR A 273 -11.18 -6.22 -11.02
C TYR A 273 -9.80 -5.60 -10.71
N GLU A 274 -9.79 -4.41 -10.14
CA GLU A 274 -8.59 -3.73 -9.65
C GLU A 274 -7.84 -4.59 -8.62
N GLY A 275 -8.53 -5.10 -7.60
CA GLY A 275 -7.91 -5.99 -6.61
C GLY A 275 -7.40 -7.30 -7.21
N LEU A 276 -8.08 -7.85 -8.22
CA LEU A 276 -7.63 -9.05 -8.93
C LEU A 276 -6.31 -8.83 -9.70
N LEU A 277 -6.16 -7.68 -10.36
CA LEU A 277 -4.94 -7.35 -11.09
C LEU A 277 -3.75 -7.12 -10.16
N GLY A 278 -3.97 -6.37 -9.07
CA GLY A 278 -2.98 -6.08 -8.04
C GLY A 278 -2.41 -7.34 -7.39
N GLY A 279 -3.30 -8.16 -6.81
CA GLY A 279 -2.89 -9.38 -6.14
C GLY A 279 -2.24 -10.39 -7.11
N ALA A 280 -2.72 -10.49 -8.35
CA ALA A 280 -2.11 -11.35 -9.38
C ALA A 280 -0.70 -10.88 -9.75
N ALA A 281 -0.48 -9.58 -9.94
CA ALA A 281 0.82 -9.02 -10.25
C ALA A 281 1.83 -9.29 -9.14
N TYR A 282 1.43 -9.14 -7.88
CA TYR A 282 2.27 -9.42 -6.71
C TYR A 282 2.75 -10.87 -6.70
N VAL A 283 1.83 -11.84 -6.57
CA VAL A 283 2.24 -13.25 -6.38
C VAL A 283 2.97 -13.82 -7.59
N ASN A 284 2.62 -13.41 -8.81
CA ASN A 284 3.32 -13.88 -10.00
C ASN A 284 4.73 -13.29 -10.07
N THR A 285 4.92 -12.02 -9.70
CA THR A 285 6.25 -11.40 -9.68
C THR A 285 7.19 -12.14 -8.72
N PHE A 286 6.80 -12.32 -7.46
CA PHE A 286 7.62 -13.03 -6.49
C PHE A 286 7.80 -14.51 -6.85
N TYR A 287 6.79 -15.16 -7.42
CA TYR A 287 6.92 -16.54 -7.90
C TYR A 287 7.97 -16.67 -9.02
N PHE A 288 7.94 -15.81 -10.03
CA PHE A 288 8.90 -15.87 -11.13
C PHE A 288 10.31 -15.46 -10.69
N ILE A 289 10.46 -14.48 -9.79
CA ILE A 289 11.76 -14.16 -9.17
C ILE A 289 12.29 -15.37 -8.38
N SER A 290 11.43 -16.07 -7.62
CA SER A 290 11.82 -17.29 -6.89
C SER A 290 12.32 -18.42 -7.79
N LYS A 291 11.89 -18.41 -9.05
CA LYS A 291 12.13 -19.48 -10.03
C LYS A 291 13.29 -19.16 -10.98
N GLU A 292 13.44 -17.90 -11.37
CA GLU A 292 14.40 -17.45 -12.38
C GLU A 292 15.71 -16.94 -11.78
N THR A 293 15.76 -16.63 -10.47
CA THR A 293 16.98 -16.14 -9.81
C THR A 293 17.74 -17.25 -9.11
N ASP A 294 19.06 -17.30 -9.31
CA ASP A 294 19.97 -18.23 -8.64
C ASP A 294 19.93 -18.09 -7.12
N GLY A 295 20.08 -19.21 -6.41
CA GLY A 295 19.94 -19.28 -4.95
C GLY A 295 20.77 -18.26 -4.16
N ARG A 296 21.96 -17.90 -4.66
CA ARG A 296 22.87 -16.94 -4.02
C ARG A 296 22.40 -15.48 -4.10
N HIS A 297 21.54 -15.14 -5.06
CA HIS A 297 21.04 -13.78 -5.28
C HIS A 297 19.52 -13.68 -5.11
N ARG A 298 18.85 -14.80 -4.81
CA ARG A 298 17.39 -14.87 -4.73
C ARG A 298 16.83 -14.06 -3.57
N GLU A 299 17.43 -14.12 -2.38
CA GLU A 299 17.01 -13.29 -1.23
C GLU A 299 17.08 -11.79 -1.58
N PHE A 300 18.22 -11.36 -2.13
CA PHE A 300 18.40 -9.98 -2.58
C PHE A 300 17.39 -9.58 -3.66
N ALA A 301 17.12 -10.44 -4.64
CA ALA A 301 16.17 -10.16 -5.71
C ALA A 301 14.72 -10.06 -5.22
N MET A 302 14.32 -10.87 -4.24
CA MET A 302 13.01 -10.75 -3.58
C MET A 302 12.92 -9.42 -2.84
N ALA A 303 13.95 -9.07 -2.07
CA ALA A 303 13.98 -7.82 -1.33
C ALA A 303 13.94 -6.60 -2.28
N ALA A 304 14.76 -6.58 -3.34
CA ALA A 304 14.78 -5.51 -4.33
C ALA A 304 13.45 -5.36 -5.09
N ALA A 305 12.75 -6.46 -5.39
CA ALA A 305 11.42 -6.38 -5.99
C ALA A 305 10.37 -5.77 -5.05
N SER A 306 10.45 -6.08 -3.75
CA SER A 306 9.60 -5.47 -2.71
C SER A 306 9.92 -3.98 -2.46
N VAL A 307 11.02 -3.45 -2.98
CA VAL A 307 11.24 -1.99 -3.01
C VAL A 307 10.40 -1.36 -4.12
N GLY A 308 10.26 -2.05 -5.26
CA GLY A 308 9.51 -1.57 -6.42
C GLY A 308 8.02 -1.37 -6.16
N ASP A 309 7.37 -2.30 -5.44
CA ASP A 309 5.97 -2.12 -5.05
C ASP A 309 5.77 -0.89 -4.16
N SER A 310 6.68 -0.69 -3.20
CA SER A 310 6.62 0.37 -2.20
C SER A 310 6.87 1.72 -2.85
N LEU A 311 7.79 1.79 -3.82
CA LEU A 311 8.00 2.98 -4.64
C LEU A 311 6.77 3.31 -5.49
N GLY A 312 6.09 2.30 -6.06
CA GLY A 312 4.84 2.51 -6.79
C GLY A 312 3.75 3.13 -5.90
N ILE A 313 3.57 2.58 -4.70
CA ILE A 313 2.66 3.12 -3.66
C ILE A 313 3.05 4.56 -3.28
N ALA A 314 4.35 4.86 -3.31
CA ALA A 314 4.86 6.18 -3.01
C ALA A 314 4.33 7.23 -3.97
N LEU A 315 4.71 7.02 -5.22
CA LEU A 315 4.42 7.93 -6.31
C LEU A 315 2.91 8.11 -6.48
N ALA A 316 2.12 7.07 -6.19
CA ALA A 316 0.67 7.14 -6.21
C ALA A 316 0.11 8.12 -5.17
N GLY A 317 0.62 8.07 -3.93
CA GLY A 317 0.21 8.97 -2.85
C GLY A 317 0.54 10.42 -3.14
N LEU A 318 1.71 10.65 -3.70
CA LEU A 318 2.14 11.96 -4.17
C LEU A 318 1.29 12.49 -5.32
N ALA A 319 0.97 11.63 -6.29
CA ALA A 319 0.14 11.98 -7.44
C ALA A 319 -1.34 12.18 -7.07
N ALA A 320 -1.85 11.47 -6.06
CA ALA A 320 -3.23 11.61 -5.59
C ALA A 320 -3.50 13.00 -4.99
N PHE A 321 -2.51 13.62 -4.36
CA PHE A 321 -2.66 14.93 -3.71
C PHE A 321 -3.05 16.08 -4.67
N PRO A 322 -2.30 16.39 -5.74
CA PRO A 322 -2.68 17.45 -6.67
C PRO A 322 -4.01 17.16 -7.37
N VAL A 323 -4.30 15.88 -7.63
CA VAL A 323 -5.56 15.43 -8.23
C VAL A 323 -6.74 15.70 -7.31
N HIS A 324 -6.64 15.34 -6.04
CA HIS A 324 -7.68 15.60 -5.05
C HIS A 324 -7.89 17.11 -4.85
N ARG A 325 -6.80 17.89 -4.81
CA ARG A 325 -6.88 19.37 -4.71
C ARG A 325 -7.56 19.98 -5.92
N TYR A 326 -7.29 19.47 -7.12
CA TYR A 326 -7.94 19.91 -8.35
C TYR A 326 -9.45 19.64 -8.29
N PHE A 327 -9.87 18.43 -7.93
CA PHE A 327 -11.28 18.06 -7.85
C PHE A 327 -12.05 18.78 -6.73
N CYS A 328 -11.42 19.04 -5.58
CA CYS A 328 -12.04 19.83 -4.52
C CYS A 328 -12.17 21.33 -4.85
N SER A 329 -11.45 21.81 -5.88
CA SER A 329 -11.53 23.21 -6.32
C SER A 329 -12.57 23.46 -7.41
N LEU A 330 -13.15 22.40 -7.99
CA LEU A 330 -14.21 22.42 -9.01
C LEU A 330 -15.60 22.47 -8.37
#